data_AF-A0A973N0M8-F1
#
_entry.id   AF-A0A973N0M8-F1
#
_cell.length_a   1.000
_cell.length_b   1.000
_cell.length_c   1.000
_cell.angle_alpha   90.00
_cell.angle_beta   90.00
_cell.angle_gamma   90.00
#
_symmetry.space_group_name_H-M   'P 1'
#
loop_
_entity.id
_entity.type
_entity.pdbx_description
1 polymer ?
#
loop_
_entity_poly.entity_id
_entity_poly.type
_entity_poly.pdbx_seq_one_letter_code
_entity_poly.pdbx_strand_id
1 'polypeptide(L)' 'MAITGTEGPELLNGTEGNDDIFGLGGDDTLRGLGGNDTLDGGAGNDTLTGGAGTDVLTGGSGANIFQDS' A
#
# COMPACT_ATOMS: atom_id res chain seq x y z
N MET A 1 9.78 5.47 5.50
CA MET A 1 9.99 6.36 4.32
C MET A 1 8.64 6.79 3.78
N ALA A 2 8.55 7.77 2.88
CA ALA A 2 7.29 8.08 2.18
C ALA A 2 7.42 7.75 0.68
N ILE A 3 6.45 7.04 0.12
CA ILE A 3 6.34 6.72 -1.31
C ILE A 3 4.96 7.20 -1.79
N THR A 4 4.93 7.89 -2.92
CA THR A 4 3.68 8.33 -3.55
C THR A 4 3.71 7.93 -5.02
N GLY A 5 2.68 7.20 -5.45
CA GLY A 5 2.44 6.80 -6.83
C GLY A 5 1.84 7.91 -7.67
N THR A 6 1.14 7.53 -8.73
CA THR A 6 0.46 8.43 -9.67
C THR A 6 -1.00 8.01 -9.87
N GLU A 7 -1.66 8.52 -10.90
CA GLU A 7 -3.04 8.13 -11.23
C GLU A 7 -3.09 6.85 -12.11
N GLY A 8 -1.98 6.11 -12.19
CA GLY A 8 -1.82 4.92 -13.02
C GLY A 8 -1.55 3.67 -12.18
N PRO A 9 -1.69 2.48 -12.77
CA PRO A 9 -1.43 1.24 -12.05
C PRO A 9 0.08 1.04 -11.80
N GLU A 10 0.46 0.86 -10.53
CA GLU A 10 1.84 0.85 -10.08
C GLU A 10 2.17 -0.31 -9.13
N LEU A 11 3.47 -0.61 -9.01
CA LEU A 11 4.02 -1.48 -7.98
C LEU A 11 4.88 -0.64 -7.05
N LEU A 12 4.39 -0.43 -5.83
CA LEU A 12 5.06 0.38 -4.81
C LEU A 12 5.55 -0.55 -3.69
N ASN A 13 6.87 -0.56 -3.47
CA ASN A 13 7.48 -1.35 -2.40
C ASN A 13 8.17 -0.42 -1.40
N GLY A 14 7.84 -0.59 -0.12
CA GLY A 14 8.53 -0.03 1.02
C GLY A 14 9.87 -0.73 1.27
N THR A 15 10.21 -0.84 2.54
CA THR A 15 11.51 -1.19 3.09
C THR A 15 11.33 -2.05 4.34
N GLU A 16 12.42 -2.41 5.01
CA GLU A 16 12.37 -3.18 6.26
C GLU A 16 12.04 -2.32 7.50
N GLY A 17 11.60 -1.07 7.33
CA GLY A 17 11.17 -0.21 8.43
C GLY A 17 9.97 0.63 8.05
N ASN A 18 9.42 1.32 9.04
CA ASN A 18 8.13 2.01 8.94
C ASN A 18 8.01 2.95 7.72
N ASP A 19 7.05 2.65 6.85
CA ASP A 19 6.78 3.31 5.60
C ASP A 19 5.35 3.86 5.49
N ASP A 20 5.22 5.01 4.84
CA ASP A 20 3.95 5.58 4.39
C ASP A 20 3.90 5.46 2.85
N ILE A 21 2.96 4.67 2.33
CA ILE A 21 2.84 4.38 0.88
C ILE A 21 1.46 4.79 0.39
N PHE A 22 1.40 5.64 -0.62
CA PHE A 22 0.15 6.14 -1.21
C PHE A 22 0.08 5.83 -2.71
N GLY A 23 -0.91 5.04 -3.14
CA GLY A 23 -1.16 4.64 -4.54
C GLY A 23 -1.76 5.77 -5.39
N LEU A 24 -2.68 6.55 -4.80
CA LEU A 24 -3.49 7.59 -5.44
C LEU A 24 -4.60 7.04 -6.35
N GLY A 25 -4.30 6.69 -7.60
CA GLY A 25 -5.33 6.24 -8.54
C GLY A 25 -4.79 5.18 -9.48
N GLY A 26 -5.66 4.33 -10.00
CA GLY A 26 -5.25 3.14 -10.75
C GLY A 26 -5.34 1.88 -9.90
N ASP A 27 -5.16 0.72 -10.54
CA ASP A 27 -5.18 -0.57 -9.84
C ASP A 27 -3.76 -0.90 -9.37
N ASP A 28 -3.47 -0.65 -8.10
CA ASP A 28 -2.11 -0.69 -7.56
C ASP A 28 -1.76 -1.98 -6.80
N THR A 29 -0.45 -2.22 -6.66
CA THR A 29 0.10 -3.19 -5.71
C THR A 29 1.05 -2.49 -4.75
N LEU A 30 0.66 -2.38 -3.48
CA LEU A 30 1.45 -1.77 -2.41
C LEU A 30 2.00 -2.84 -1.46
N ARG A 31 3.28 -2.76 -1.11
CA ARG A 31 3.94 -3.67 -0.16
C ARG A 31 4.76 -2.91 0.88
N GLY A 32 4.44 -3.03 2.16
CA GLY A 32 5.18 -2.42 3.27
C GLY A 32 6.51 -3.14 3.55
N LEU A 33 6.49 -4.47 3.52
CA LEU A 33 7.59 -5.41 3.83
C LEU A 33 7.80 -5.59 5.33
N GLY A 34 8.53 -4.72 6.01
CA GLY A 34 8.82 -4.87 7.43
C GLY A 34 8.72 -3.55 8.17
N GLY A 35 8.38 -3.61 9.45
CA GLY A 35 8.10 -2.40 10.24
C GLY A 35 6.61 -2.16 10.36
N ASN A 36 6.25 -1.02 10.95
CA ASN A 36 4.86 -0.63 11.11
C ASN A 36 4.50 0.39 10.04
N ASP A 37 3.74 -0.05 9.05
CA ASP A 37 3.53 0.69 7.81
C ASP A 37 2.11 1.27 7.72
N THR A 38 1.97 2.34 6.94
CA THR A 38 0.68 2.89 6.52
C THR A 38 0.60 2.82 5.00
N LEU A 39 -0.32 2.01 4.48
CA LEU A 39 -0.56 1.86 3.04
C LEU A 39 -1.95 2.40 2.70
N ASP A 40 -2.04 3.29 1.72
CA ASP A 40 -3.29 3.81 1.15
C ASP A 40 -3.33 3.55 -0.37
N GLY A 41 -4.25 2.70 -0.82
CA GLY A 41 -4.42 2.36 -2.25
C GLY A 41 -5.04 3.49 -3.07
N GLY A 42 -5.89 4.33 -2.47
CA GLY A 42 -6.59 5.37 -3.20
C GLY A 42 -7.72 4.83 -4.08
N ALA A 43 -7.77 5.18 -5.37
CA ALA A 43 -8.88 4.88 -6.25
C ALA A 43 -8.53 3.80 -7.29
N GLY A 44 -9.16 2.64 -7.20
CA GLY A 44 -8.92 1.52 -8.09
C GLY A 44 -9.12 0.20 -7.36
N ASN A 45 -8.83 -0.91 -8.03
CA ASN A 45 -8.85 -2.22 -7.40
C ASN A 45 -7.44 -2.58 -6.94
N ASP A 46 -7.15 -2.32 -5.67
CA ASP A 46 -5.79 -2.37 -5.17
C ASP A 46 -5.47 -3.68 -4.43
N THR A 47 -4.20 -4.05 -4.42
CA THR A 47 -3.65 -5.12 -3.58
C THR A 47 -2.66 -4.52 -2.58
N LEU A 48 -3.00 -4.56 -1.30
CA LEU A 48 -2.18 -4.04 -0.21
C LEU A 48 -1.63 -5.19 0.62
N THR A 49 -0.31 -5.24 0.78
CA THR A 49 0.39 -6.17 1.67
C THR A 49 1.17 -5.38 2.72
N GLY A 50 0.76 -5.47 4.00
CA GLY A 50 1.47 -4.80 5.11
C GLY A 50 2.86 -5.38 5.27
N GLY A 51 2.93 -6.62 5.73
CA GLY A 51 4.18 -7.35 5.86
C GLY A 51 4.34 -7.77 7.31
N ALA A 52 5.55 -7.64 7.85
CA ALA A 52 5.82 -7.92 9.25
C ALA A 52 5.73 -6.66 10.10
N GLY A 53 4.78 -6.59 11.02
CA GLY A 53 4.67 -5.49 11.97
C GLY A 53 3.23 -5.22 12.35
N THR A 54 2.94 -3.99 12.76
CA THR A 54 1.57 -3.54 12.98
C THR A 54 1.24 -2.48 11.94
N ASP A 55 0.47 -2.88 10.95
CA ASP A 55 0.23 -2.08 9.76
C ASP A 55 -1.17 -1.48 9.73
N VAL A 56 -1.31 -0.40 8.97
CA VAL A 56 -2.58 0.25 8.67
C VAL A 56 -2.77 0.21 7.16
N LEU A 57 -3.74 -0.57 6.70
CA LEU A 57 -4.06 -0.71 5.28
C LEU A 57 -5.40 -0.06 4.98
N THR A 58 -5.40 0.94 4.08
CA THR A 58 -6.58 1.63 3.57
C THR A 58 -6.67 1.41 2.07
N GLY A 59 -7.71 0.74 1.56
CA GLY A 59 -7.80 0.47 0.12
C GLY A 59 -8.50 1.56 -0.68
N GLY A 60 -9.06 2.59 -0.03
CA GLY A 60 -9.88 3.60 -0.71
C GLY A 60 -11.06 3.02 -1.50
N SER A 61 -11.30 3.53 -2.72
CA SER A 61 -12.48 3.17 -3.52
C SER A 61 -12.18 2.07 -4.53
N GLY A 62 -13.00 1.02 -4.57
CA GLY A 62 -12.86 -0.08 -5.52
C GLY A 62 -12.94 -1.43 -4.81
N ALA A 63 -12.62 -2.50 -5.52
CA ALA A 63 -12.58 -3.85 -4.98
C ALA A 63 -11.13 -4.21 -4.59
N ASN A 64 -10.85 -4.16 -3.29
CA ASN A 64 -9.48 -4.23 -2.77
C ASN A 64 -9.18 -5.57 -2.09
N ILE A 65 -7.91 -5.96 -2.13
CA ILE A 65 -7.36 -7.13 -1.45
C ILE A 65 -6.38 -6.64 -0.38
N PHE A 66 -6.54 -7.16 0.82
CA PHE A 66 -5.66 -6.87 1.96
C PHE A 66 -5.01 -8.15 2.45
N GLN A 67 -3.69 -8.10 2.63
CA GLN A 67 -2.93 -9.13 3.30
C GLN A 67 -2.03 -8.48 4.36
N ASP A 68 -2.18 -8.92 5.60
CA ASP A 68 -1.32 -8.49 6.70
C ASP A 68 -0.95 -9.73 7.53
N SER A 69 0.32 -9.83 7.98
CA SER A 69 0.90 -11.08 8.51
C SER A 69 1.58 -10.97 9.86
#